data_AF-A0A561VQX7-F1
#
_entry.id   AF-A0A561VQX7-F1
#
_cell.length_a   1.000
_cell.length_b   1.000
_cell.length_c   1.000
_cell.angle_alpha   90.00
_cell.angle_beta   90.00
_cell.angle_gamma   90.00
#
_symmetry.space_group_name_H-M   'P 1'
#
loop_
_entity.id
_entity.type
_entity.pdbx_description
1 polymer ?
#
loop_
_entity_poly.entity_id
_entity_poly.type
_entity_poly.pdbx_seq_one_letter_code
_entity_poly.pdbx_strand_id
1 'polypeptide(L)'
;MTAMQFHINEVFDIPARGGLIAVGSIRDGEIVGTPRLRDSTSGHVVHVLGVDHPTPRTRRTGETILVVDRADAEYVEVGRTWTIEE
;
A
#
# COMPACT_ATOMS: atom_id res chain seq x y z
N MET A 1 12.16 17.31 4.83
CA MET A 1 11.62 16.37 3.82
C MET A 1 10.34 15.82 4.38
N THR A 2 9.23 15.87 3.64
CA THR A 2 7.97 15.26 4.07
C THR A 2 8.05 13.77 3.75
N ALA A 3 7.76 12.90 4.71
CA ALA A 3 7.76 11.46 4.47
C ALA A 3 6.63 11.09 3.51
N MET A 4 6.93 10.22 2.55
CA MET A 4 5.94 9.68 1.61
C MET A 4 4.83 8.96 2.37
N GLN A 5 3.58 9.24 2.00
CA GLN A 5 2.38 8.67 2.60
C GLN A 5 1.60 7.87 1.57
N PHE A 6 1.15 6.68 1.94
CA PHE A 6 0.22 5.86 1.18
C PHE A 6 -1.12 5.80 1.92
N HIS A 7 -2.16 6.37 1.33
CA HIS A 7 -3.51 6.33 1.89
C HIS A 7 -4.34 5.25 1.20
N ILE A 8 -4.90 4.31 1.98
CA ILE A 8 -5.65 3.17 1.46
C ILE A 8 -7.07 3.60 1.08
N ASN A 9 -7.39 3.49 -0.20
CA ASN A 9 -8.71 3.77 -0.75
C ASN A 9 -9.59 2.51 -0.81
N GLU A 10 -9.00 1.37 -1.18
CA GLU A 10 -9.71 0.11 -1.37
C GLU A 10 -8.84 -1.08 -0.96
N VAL A 11 -9.47 -2.15 -0.48
CA VAL A 11 -8.80 -3.41 -0.12
C VAL A 11 -9.54 -4.58 -0.75
N PHE A 12 -8.80 -5.49 -1.36
CA PHE A 12 -9.33 -6.73 -1.91
C PHE A 12 -8.53 -7.93 -1.40
N ASP A 13 -9.23 -8.91 -0.84
CA ASP A 13 -8.67 -10.25 -0.65
C ASP A 13 -9.07 -11.14 -1.81
N ILE A 14 -8.07 -11.53 -2.61
CA ILE A 14 -8.26 -12.49 -3.70
C ILE A 14 -7.55 -13.78 -3.27
N PRO A 15 -8.28 -14.84 -2.87
CA PRO A 15 -7.68 -16.05 -2.31
C PRO A 15 -6.59 -16.69 -3.20
N ALA A 16 -6.76 -16.61 -4.52
CA ALA A 16 -5.81 -17.13 -5.49
C ALA A 16 -4.51 -16.31 -5.62
N ARG A 17 -4.45 -15.09 -5.07
CA ARG A 17 -3.22 -14.29 -5.00
C ARG A 17 -2.46 -14.58 -3.72
N GLY A 18 -1.13 -14.43 -3.77
CA GLY A 18 -0.23 -14.65 -2.63
C GLY A 18 -0.35 -13.61 -1.50
N GLY A 19 -1.14 -12.55 -1.67
CA GLY A 19 -1.28 -11.46 -0.70
C GLY A 19 -2.59 -10.69 -0.85
N LEU A 20 -2.82 -9.75 0.06
CA LEU A 20 -3.91 -8.79 0.02
C LEU A 20 -3.58 -7.66 -0.95
N ILE A 21 -4.59 -7.17 -1.67
CA ILE A 21 -4.43 -6.01 -2.56
C ILE A 21 -4.88 -4.77 -1.81
N ALA A 22 -3.97 -3.80 -1.64
CA ALA A 22 -4.29 -2.46 -1.17
C ALA A 22 -4.17 -1.48 -2.34
N VAL A 23 -5.25 -0.79 -2.66
CA VAL A 23 -5.27 0.30 -3.65
C VAL A 23 -5.27 1.60 -2.87
N GLY A 24 -4.40 2.53 -3.24
CA GLY A 24 -4.28 3.78 -2.51
C GLY A 24 -3.66 4.91 -3.30
N SER A 25 -3.74 6.11 -2.74
CA SER A 25 -3.09 7.31 -3.28
C SER A 25 -1.78 7.57 -2.55
N ILE A 26 -0.73 7.90 -3.29
CA ILE A 26 0.53 8.36 -2.73
C ILE A 26 0.49 9.88 -2.58
N ARG A 27 0.92 10.38 -1.42
CA ARG A 27 1.23 11.79 -1.19
C ARG A 27 2.71 11.95 -0.89
N ASP A 28 3.30 13.02 -1.40
CA ASP A 28 4.66 13.44 -1.10
C ASP A 28 5.75 12.38 -1.41
N GLY A 29 5.67 11.72 -2.57
CA GLY A 29 6.73 10.82 -3.05
C GLY A 29 6.28 9.84 -4.12
N GLU A 30 7.10 8.82 -4.35
CA GLU A 30 6.84 7.68 -5.22
C GLU A 30 7.30 6.39 -4.50
N ILE A 31 6.60 5.28 -4.73
CA ILE A 31 7.04 3.96 -4.28
C ILE A 31 7.90 3.34 -5.38
N VAL A 32 9.15 3.03 -5.05
CA VAL A 32 10.06 2.29 -5.93
C VAL A 32 10.43 0.96 -5.27
N GLY A 33 10.28 -0.15 -6.00
CA GLY A 33 10.57 -1.48 -5.47
C GLY A 33 9.53 -2.00 -4.48
N THR A 34 9.94 -2.77 -3.49
CA THR A 34 9.08 -3.34 -2.44
C THR A 34 9.42 -2.71 -1.07
N PRO A 35 8.83 -1.55 -0.74
CA PRO A 35 9.16 -0.85 0.50
C PRO A 35 8.61 -1.59 1.72
N ARG A 36 9.22 -1.34 2.88
CA ARG A 36 8.57 -1.57 4.18
C ARG A 36 7.83 -0.30 4.54
N LEU A 37 6.54 -0.44 4.81
CA LEU A 37 5.69 0.68 5.18
C LEU A 37 5.27 0.52 6.62
N ARG A 38 5.04 1.63 7.31
CA ARG A 38 4.61 1.63 8.71
C ARG A 38 3.20 2.20 8.79
N ASP A 39 2.29 1.48 9.44
CA ASP A 39 0.96 2.02 9.73
C ASP A 39 1.07 3.19 10.71
N SER A 40 0.56 4.34 10.30
CA SER A 40 0.62 5.58 11.10
C SER A 40 -0.21 5.49 12.38
N THR A 41 -1.20 4.60 12.42
CA THR A 41 -2.10 4.46 13.58
C THR A 41 -1.51 3.52 14.63
N SER A 42 -1.08 2.33 14.21
CA SER A 42 -0.58 1.28 15.12
C SER A 42 0.94 1.29 15.31
N GLY A 43 1.69 1.91 14.39
CA GLY A 43 3.14 1.81 14.33
C GLY A 43 3.67 0.47 13.79
N HIS A 44 2.79 -0.46 13.40
CA HIS A 44 3.15 -1.78 12.87
C HIS A 44 3.79 -1.68 11.48
N VAL A 45 4.74 -2.58 11.19
CA VAL A 45 5.39 -2.65 9.89
C VAL A 45 4.59 -3.57 8.96
N VAL A 46 4.13 -3.00 7.86
CA VAL A 46 3.40 -3.67 6.79
C VAL A 46 4.37 -4.12 5.70
N HIS A 47 4.35 -5.41 5.38
CA HIS A 47 5.24 -6.05 4.41
C HIS A 47 4.63 -6.03 3.02
N VAL A 48 5.19 -5.21 2.12
CA VAL A 48 4.80 -5.16 0.71
C VAL A 48 5.55 -6.25 -0.06
N LEU A 49 4.79 -7.20 -0.60
CA LEU A 49 5.28 -8.29 -1.44
C LEU A 49 5.51 -7.86 -2.90
N GLY A 50 4.80 -6.83 -3.35
CA GLY A 50 4.91 -6.33 -4.71
C GLY A 50 4.17 -5.02 -4.91
N VAL A 51 4.60 -4.30 -5.94
CA VAL A 51 3.91 -3.11 -6.47
C VAL A 51 3.43 -3.47 -7.86
N ASP A 52 2.14 -3.28 -8.13
CA ASP A 52 1.62 -3.58 -9.45
C ASP A 52 2.01 -2.46 -10.43
N HIS A 53 2.27 -2.85 -11.68
CA HIS A 53 2.68 -1.88 -12.70
C HIS A 53 1.49 -0.99 -13.10
N PRO A 54 1.74 0.22 -13.63
CA PRO A 54 0.67 1.13 -14.01
C PRO A 54 -0.33 0.50 -15.00
N THR A 55 -1.55 0.26 -14.52
CA THR A 55 -2.70 -0.14 -15.33
C THR A 55 -3.35 1.10 -15.97
N PRO A 56 -4.16 0.96 -17.04
CA PRO A 56 -4.94 2.08 -17.57
C PRO A 56 -5.81 2.79 -16.52
N ARG A 57 -6.30 2.04 -15.51
CA ARG A 57 -7.08 2.58 -14.39
C ARG A 57 -6.21 3.45 -13.48
N THR A 58 -5.11 2.91 -12.99
CA THR A 58 -4.21 3.63 -12.06
C THR A 58 -3.56 4.84 -12.69
N ARG A 59 -3.27 4.81 -14.00
CA ARG A 59 -2.82 6.00 -14.73
C ARG A 59 -3.87 7.12 -14.78
N ARG A 60 -5.15 6.76 -14.84
CA ARG A 60 -6.26 7.73 -14.87
C ARG A 60 -6.56 8.29 -13.48
N THR A 61 -6.50 7.46 -12.46
CA THR A 61 -6.84 7.84 -11.08
C THR A 61 -5.64 8.40 -10.30
N GLY A 62 -4.42 8.15 -10.75
CA GLY A 62 -3.20 8.46 -10.00
C GLY A 62 -2.95 7.51 -8.82
N GLU A 63 -3.68 6.40 -8.74
CA GLU A 63 -3.56 5.44 -7.65
C GLU A 63 -2.42 4.47 -7.86
N THR A 64 -1.97 3.85 -6.78
CA THR A 64 -0.99 2.78 -6.75
C THR A 64 -1.61 1.54 -6.13
N ILE A 65 -1.19 0.37 -6.62
CA ILE A 65 -1.65 -0.93 -6.13
C ILE A 65 -0.47 -1.63 -5.47
N LEU A 66 -0.65 -2.00 -4.22
CA LEU A 66 0.31 -2.76 -3.44
C LEU A 66 -0.25 -4.15 -3.16
N VAL A 67 0.63 -5.15 -3.25
CA VAL A 67 0.35 -6.51 -2.78
C VAL A 67 1.04 -6.67 -1.43
N VAL A 68 0.27 -7.00 -0.40
CA VAL A 68 0.70 -7.00 0.99
C VAL A 68 0.61 -8.41 1.56
N ASP A 69 1.52 -8.75 2.47
CA ASP A 69 1.48 -10.03 3.17
C ASP A 69 0.17 -10.19 3.95
N ARG A 70 -0.44 -11.37 3.87
CA ARG A 70 -1.66 -11.70 4.63
C ARG A 70 -1.42 -11.74 6.13
N ALA A 71 -0.18 -11.95 6.57
CA ALA A 71 0.17 -11.85 7.98
C ALA A 71 -0.14 -10.46 8.58
N ASP A 72 -0.16 -9.42 7.74
CA ASP A 72 -0.43 -8.03 8.15
C ASP A 72 -1.89 -7.60 7.94
N ALA A 73 -2.81 -8.53 7.68
CA ALA A 73 -4.20 -8.23 7.30
C ALA A 73 -4.93 -7.24 8.24
N GLU A 74 -4.69 -7.35 9.55
CA GLU A 74 -5.29 -6.47 10.57
C GLU A 74 -4.88 -5.00 10.42
N TYR A 75 -3.83 -4.72 9.66
CA TYR A 75 -3.29 -3.38 9.42
C TYR A 75 -3.60 -2.83 8.02
N VAL A 76 -4.36 -3.59 7.21
CA VAL A 76 -4.72 -3.28 5.82
C VAL A 76 -6.22 -2.99 5.74
N GLU A 77 -6.59 -1.74 5.99
CA GLU A 77 -7.98 -1.29 6.01
C GLU A 77 -8.15 0.05 5.29
N VAL A 78 -9.29 0.22 4.62
CA VAL A 78 -9.65 1.49 3.97
C VAL A 78 -9.58 2.64 4.97
N GLY A 79 -8.97 3.75 4.56
CA GLY A 79 -8.78 4.93 5.39
C GLY A 79 -7.48 4.95 6.20
N ARG A 80 -6.77 3.81 6.33
CA ARG A 80 -5.44 3.82 6.97
C ARG A 80 -4.42 4.54 6.10
N THR A 81 -3.41 5.07 6.78
CA THR A 81 -2.29 5.76 6.15
C THR A 81 -1.00 5.10 6.58
N TRP A 82 -0.17 4.76 5.60
CA TRP A 82 1.15 4.20 5.83
C TRP A 82 2.23 5.18 5.43
N THR A 83 3.36 5.17 6.14
CA THR A 83 4.54 5.98 5.81
C THR A 83 5.71 5.08 5.47
N ILE A 84 6.64 5.57 4.65
CA ILE A 84 7.89 4.83 4.41
C ILE A 84 8.68 4.67 5.71
N GLU A 85 9.23 3.48 5.94
CA GLU A 85 10.21 3.25 7.00
C GLU A 85 11.57 3.78 6.50
N GLU A 86 12.15 4.74 7.23
CA GLU A 86 13.51 5.27 6.96
C GLU A 86 14.61 4.22 7.22
#